data_AF-A0A9N9SQD6-F1
#
_entry.id   AF-A0A9N9SQD6-F1
#
_cell.length_a   1.000
_cell.length_b   1.000
_cell.length_c   1.000
_cell.angle_alpha   90.00
_cell.angle_beta   90.00
_cell.angle_gamma   90.00
#
_symmetry.space_group_name_H-M   'P 1'
#
loop_
_entity.id
_entity.type
_entity.pdbx_description
1 polymer ?
#
loop_
_entity_poly.entity_id
_entity_poly.type
_entity_poly.pdbx_seq_one_letter_code
_entity_poly.pdbx_strand_id
1 'polypeptide(L)' 'MLKYTKQELELLTDPDMFLFVERGIRGSLSQVCSKRRVHANNKYMAYYDPSKPDSYLLYFDVNNQYGWAMSQYLPYGGFE' A
#
# COMPACT_ATOMS: atom_id res chain seq x y z
N MET A 1 -19.41 0.96 -5.72
CA MET A 1 -19.60 -0.48 -5.40
C MET A 1 -20.93 -0.71 -4.70
N LEU A 2 -21.14 -0.23 -3.47
CA LEU A 2 -22.38 -0.46 -2.69
C LEU A 2 -23.68 -0.11 -3.44
N LYS A 3 -23.73 1.04 -4.12
CA LYS A 3 -24.88 1.44 -4.96
C LYS A 3 -25.24 0.41 -6.05
N TYR A 4 -24.24 -0.25 -6.61
CA TYR A 4 -24.42 -1.22 -7.70
C TYR A 4 -24.62 -2.64 -7.17
N THR A 5 -23.98 -2.99 -6.05
CA THR A 5 -24.08 -4.32 -5.41
C THR A 5 -25.28 -4.45 -4.48
N LYS A 6 -25.93 -3.34 -4.11
CA LYS A 6 -27.04 -3.27 -3.13
C LYS A 6 -26.69 -3.88 -1.77
N GLN A 7 -25.40 -3.93 -1.44
CA GLN A 7 -24.94 -4.37 -0.13
C GLN A 7 -25.26 -3.29 0.91
N GLU A 8 -25.80 -3.70 2.05
CA GLU A 8 -26.03 -2.83 3.20
C GLU A 8 -24.84 -2.90 4.14
N LEU A 9 -24.41 -1.75 4.65
CA LEU A 9 -23.35 -1.68 5.66
C LEU A 9 -23.98 -1.84 7.04
N GLU A 10 -23.50 -2.81 7.81
CA GLU A 10 -23.87 -2.98 9.20
C GLU A 10 -23.36 -1.81 10.05
N LEU A 11 -24.23 -1.28 10.90
CA LEU A 11 -23.86 -0.25 11.87
C LEU A 11 -23.24 -0.89 13.11
N LEU A 12 -22.02 -0.50 13.45
CA LEU A 12 -21.38 -0.91 14.70
C LEU A 12 -22.08 -0.22 15.88
N THR A 13 -22.85 -0.99 16.66
CA THR A 13 -23.56 -0.50 17.85
C THR A 13 -22.80 -0.78 19.15
N ASP A 14 -21.92 -1.79 19.16
CA ASP A 14 -21.10 -2.13 20.32
C ASP A 14 -19.86 -1.22 20.41
N PRO A 15 -19.68 -0.48 21.52
CA PRO A 15 -18.48 0.33 21.74
C PRO A 15 -17.16 -0.43 21.66
N ASP A 16 -17.13 -1.69 22.12
CA ASP A 16 -15.90 -2.49 22.12
C ASP A 16 -15.50 -2.88 20.69
N MET A 17 -16.47 -3.21 19.84
CA MET A 17 -16.23 -3.46 18.41
C MET A 17 -15.76 -2.21 17.68
N PHE A 18 -16.35 -1.05 17.99
CA PHE A 18 -15.91 0.23 17.44
C PHE A 18 -14.45 0.52 17.81
N LEU A 19 -14.10 0.38 19.10
CA LEU A 19 -12.74 0.58 19.59
C LEU A 19 -11.75 -0.43 19.00
N PHE A 20 -12.18 -1.66 18.76
CA PHE A 20 -11.36 -2.68 18.08
C PHE A 20 -11.00 -2.24 16.66
N VAL A 21 -11.99 -1.79 15.87
CA VAL A 21 -11.77 -1.32 14.50
C VAL A 21 -10.88 -0.09 14.49
N GLU A 22 -11.17 0.92 15.31
CA GLU A 22 -10.36 2.14 15.43
C GLU A 22 -8.89 1.83 15.78
N ARG A 23 -8.66 0.93 16.74
CA ARG A 23 -7.30 0.47 17.10
C ARG A 23 -6.64 -0.36 16.01
N GLY A 24 -7.39 -0.92 15.08
CA GLY A 24 -6.89 -1.67 13.93
C GLY A 24 -6.49 -0.80 12.74
N ILE A 25 -7.02 0.43 12.64
CA ILE A 25 -6.71 1.34 11.54
C ILE A 25 -5.21 1.68 11.54
N ARG A 26 -4.57 1.46 10.40
CA ARG A 26 -3.18 1.82 10.13
C ARG A 26 -3.13 2.68 8.87
N GLY A 27 -2.18 3.62 8.84
CA GLY A 27 -1.90 4.41 7.65
C GLY A 27 -1.11 3.62 6.61
N SER A 28 -0.52 4.35 5.66
CA SER A 28 0.33 3.78 4.61
C SER A 28 1.59 3.11 5.18
N LEU A 29 2.13 2.13 4.45
CA LEU A 29 3.42 1.54 4.75
C LEU A 29 4.54 2.42 4.18
N SER A 30 5.47 2.85 5.04
CA SER A 30 6.73 3.49 4.65
C SER A 30 7.89 2.68 5.23
N GLN A 31 8.66 2.03 4.36
CA GLN A 31 9.72 1.12 4.76
C GLN A 31 10.96 1.26 3.88
N VAL A 32 12.14 1.12 4.49
CA VAL A 32 13.43 0.97 3.82
C VAL A 32 13.94 -0.44 4.08
N CYS A 33 13.80 -1.34 3.10
CA CYS A 33 13.93 -2.80 3.31
C CYS A 33 15.38 -3.34 3.29
N SER A 34 16.40 -2.53 2.97
CA SER A 34 17.77 -3.05 2.85
C SER A 34 18.85 -2.01 3.15
N LYS A 35 19.03 -1.02 2.28
CA LYS A 35 20.06 0.00 2.40
C LYS A 35 19.42 1.37 2.48
N ARG A 36 19.90 2.21 3.41
CA ARG A 36 19.49 3.62 3.52
C ARG A 36 19.74 4.41 2.23
N ARG A 37 20.79 4.04 1.47
CA ARG A 37 21.13 4.67 0.20
C ARG A 37 21.71 3.63 -0.77
N VAL A 38 21.30 3.72 -2.03
CA VAL A 38 21.83 2.93 -3.15
C VAL A 38 22.13 3.88 -4.30
N HIS A 39 23.19 3.59 -5.04
CA HIS A 39 23.54 4.29 -6.27
C HIS A 39 23.53 3.30 -7.42
N ALA A 40 22.94 3.69 -8.54
CA ALA A 40 23.04 2.92 -9.78
C ALA A 40 24.43 3.10 -10.39
N ASN A 41 25.00 2.02 -10.93
CA ASN A 41 26.20 2.05 -11.75
C ASN A 41 25.82 1.66 -13.17
N ASN A 42 25.50 2.60 -14.03
CA ASN A 42 25.26 2.30 -15.45
C ASN A 42 25.76 3.46 -16.31
N LYS A 43 25.96 3.20 -17.60
CA LYS A 43 26.54 4.13 -18.59
C LYS A 43 25.85 5.50 -18.71
N TYR A 44 24.62 5.65 -18.18
CA TYR A 44 23.88 6.91 -18.22
C TYR A 44 24.15 7.80 -17.00
N MET A 45 24.87 7.31 -16.00
CA MET A 45 25.22 8.05 -14.79
C MET A 45 26.53 8.81 -14.95
N ALA A 46 26.63 10.00 -14.35
CA ALA A 46 27.82 10.85 -14.43
C ALA A 46 29.10 10.23 -13.83
N TYR A 47 28.94 9.31 -12.87
CA TYR A 47 30.04 8.64 -12.17
C TYR A 47 30.08 7.13 -12.46
N TYR A 48 29.81 6.74 -13.71
CA TYR A 48 29.88 5.35 -14.13
C TYR A 48 31.29 4.78 -13.99
N ASP A 49 31.39 3.60 -13.38
CA ASP A 49 32.63 2.87 -13.18
C ASP A 49 32.60 1.54 -13.97
N PRO A 50 33.36 1.42 -15.07
CA PRO A 50 33.37 0.22 -15.91
C PRO A 50 34.02 -0.99 -15.22
N SER A 51 34.71 -0.80 -14.09
CA SER A 51 35.25 -1.91 -13.30
C SER A 51 34.21 -2.59 -12.41
N LYS A 52 33.04 -1.95 -12.23
CA LYS A 52 31.94 -2.47 -11.42
C LYS A 52 30.82 -3.04 -12.30
N PRO A 53 30.05 -4.02 -11.80
CA PRO A 53 28.87 -4.50 -12.51
C PRO A 53 27.86 -3.39 -12.80
N ASP A 54 27.18 -3.50 -13.94
CA ASP A 54 26.06 -2.64 -14.28
C ASP A 54 24.90 -2.83 -13.30
N SER A 55 24.28 -1.72 -12.88
CA SER A 55 23.09 -1.70 -12.03
C SER A 55 22.19 -0.52 -12.34
N TYR A 56 20.90 -0.74 -12.19
CA TYR A 56 19.83 0.21 -12.50
C TYR A 56 18.89 0.31 -11.29
N LEU A 57 18.27 1.47 -11.14
CA LEU A 57 17.20 1.69 -10.16
C LEU A 57 15.87 1.75 -10.88
N LEU A 58 14.85 1.16 -10.27
CA LEU A 58 13.50 1.13 -10.79
C LEU A 58 12.57 1.77 -9.77
N TYR A 59 11.67 2.62 -10.25
CA TYR A 59 10.63 3.24 -9.46
C TYR A 59 9.28 2.77 -9.98
N PHE A 60 8.46 2.21 -9.10
CA PHE A 60 7.10 1.81 -9.39
C PHE A 60 6.14 2.69 -8.61
N ASP A 61 5.10 3.15 -9.29
CA ASP A 61 4.03 3.93 -8.71
C ASP A 61 2.68 3.31 -9.08
N VAL A 62 1.80 3.17 -8.10
CA VAL A 62 0.49 2.58 -8.31
C VAL A 62 -0.52 3.70 -8.53
N ASN A 63 -1.01 3.80 -9.76
CA ASN A 63 -2.08 4.73 -10.11
C ASN A 63 -3.36 4.38 -9.33
N ASN A 64 -3.84 5.31 -8.50
CA ASN A 64 -5.07 5.17 -7.73
C ASN A 64 -5.12 3.93 -6.81
N GLN A 65 -4.08 3.77 -5.96
CA GLN A 65 -3.97 2.65 -5.02
C GLN A 65 -5.23 2.42 -4.17
N TYR A 66 -5.80 3.46 -3.55
CA TYR A 66 -7.00 3.32 -2.74
C TYR A 66 -8.24 2.97 -3.57
N GLY A 67 -8.38 3.50 -4.78
CA GLY A 67 -9.48 3.13 -5.67
C GLY A 67 -9.43 1.66 -6.10
N TRP A 68 -8.22 1.16 -6.36
CA TRP A 68 -8.01 -0.27 -6.63
C TRP A 68 -8.33 -1.13 -5.40
N ALA A 69 -7.89 -0.73 -4.20
CA ALA A 69 -8.21 -1.41 -2.96
C ALA A 69 -9.73 -1.42 -2.66
N MET A 70 -10.41 -0.30 -2.90
CA MET A 70 -11.87 -0.20 -2.79
C MET A 70 -12.63 -1.00 -3.84
N SER A 71 -11.96 -1.54 -4.86
CA SER A 71 -12.54 -2.44 -5.86
C SER A 71 -12.43 -3.92 -5.45
N GLN A 72 -11.70 -4.23 -4.38
CA GLN A 72 -11.60 -5.58 -3.82
C GLN A 72 -12.78 -5.89 -2.89
N TYR A 73 -12.87 -7.13 -2.44
CA TYR A 73 -13.83 -7.51 -1.40
C TYR A 73 -13.49 -6.82 -0.08
N LEU A 74 -14.46 -6.07 0.45
CA LEU A 74 -14.36 -5.37 1.73
C LEU A 74 -15.40 -5.94 2.70
N PRO A 75 -15.10 -5.96 4.01
CA PRO A 75 -16.09 -6.33 5.02
C PRO A 75 -17.23 -5.31 5.02
N TYR A 76 -18.46 -5.81 5.17
CA TYR A 76 -19.67 -4.99 5.19
C TYR A 76 -20.62 -5.31 6.35
N GLY A 77 -20.43 -6.45 7.05
CA GLY A 77 -21.22 -6.88 8.20
C GLY A 77 -20.87 -8.31 8.66
N GLY A 78 -21.63 -8.82 9.64
CA GLY A 78 -21.42 -10.10 10.30
C GLY A 78 -20.25 -10.08 11.29
N PHE A 79 -20.04 -8.95 11.97
CA PHE A 79 -18.97 -8.83 12.96
C PHE A 79 -19.38 -9.55 14.25
N GLU A 80 -18.47 -10.34 14.83
CA GLU A 80 -18.65 -11.07 16.11
C GLU A 80 -17.37 -10.96 16.96
#